data_AF-A0A964N325-F1
#
_entry.id   AF-A0A964N325-F1
#
_cell.length_a   1.000
_cell.length_b   1.000
_cell.length_c   1.000
_cell.angle_alpha   90.00
_cell.angle_beta   90.00
_cell.angle_gamma   90.00
#
_symmetry.space_group_name_H-M   'P 1'
#
loop_
_entity.id
_entity.type
_entity.pdbx_description
1 polymer ?
#
loop_
_entity_poly.entity_id
_entity_poly.type
_entity_poly.pdbx_seq_one_letter_code
_entity_poly.pdbx_strand_id
1 'polypeptide(L)'
;MTRGGILVSSAVAVAVIVAGAYVVASSDANAQAKKKEAPLETKDDASTRPWKRYAGWPTRDYSKYNTLGNLATAPAPKTPRKLAGPITGDAANGAKLVADRARGGSCLACHAMGPAGGAALPGNVGPDLSEIGNAGREDEWLFNMVFDARVYNPETVMPPWGTHGFFNEQEINDMVAFLKTLKSPAPFKTVLDDPGKRPVPVEKRENLDPIENPGMWAVDKAQELWKQAGAAGKSCKSCHSNAKAAFKTWAASMPKWEPRLNKVLAVEEFVARHAKATTGANWLMETDENRAMSVYLHFLANGTPIKLDTASPAAKAALERGKVLSERKLGQLNMACTDCHGKAANHWIRGQWMGEPKGQYDHFPTWRTSLLAIWDIRQRFQWCQVNIRADELPPDAKEYGDLEFYLASQNEGLKLSVPGIRH
;
A
#
# COMPACT_ATOMS: atom_id res chain seq x y z
N MET A 1 63.56 -30.73 -70.12
CA MET A 1 64.23 -32.01 -70.49
C MET A 1 65.23 -32.36 -69.40
N THR A 2 65.39 -33.66 -69.11
CA THR A 2 65.97 -34.27 -67.89
C THR A 2 65.05 -34.16 -66.68
N ARG A 3 64.72 -35.20 -65.91
CA ARG A 3 64.96 -36.67 -65.90
C ARG A 3 63.75 -37.23 -65.09
N GLY A 4 63.05 -38.27 -65.54
CA GLY A 4 63.41 -39.67 -65.30
C GLY A 4 62.50 -40.23 -64.20
N GLY A 5 61.50 -41.03 -64.59
CA GLY A 5 60.55 -41.64 -63.66
C GLY A 5 61.02 -42.97 -63.07
N ILE A 6 60.39 -43.40 -61.97
CA ILE A 6 60.35 -44.79 -61.51
C ILE A 6 58.91 -45.13 -61.08
N LEU A 7 58.41 -46.20 -61.70
CA LEU A 7 57.19 -46.96 -61.42
C LEU A 7 57.25 -47.66 -60.06
N VAL A 8 56.12 -47.81 -59.32
CA VAL A 8 55.75 -49.09 -58.66
C VAL A 8 54.22 -49.18 -58.44
N SER A 9 53.65 -50.29 -58.94
CA SER A 9 52.50 -51.12 -58.52
C SER A 9 51.07 -50.58 -58.30
N SER A 10 50.23 -50.86 -59.29
CA SER A 10 49.01 -51.69 -59.24
C SER A 10 48.51 -52.23 -57.88
N ALA A 11 47.25 -51.94 -57.55
CA ALA A 11 46.18 -52.96 -57.40
C ALA A 11 44.83 -52.27 -57.10
N VAL A 12 43.87 -52.51 -57.97
CA VAL A 12 42.46 -52.11 -57.84
C VAL A 12 41.74 -53.12 -56.95
N ALA A 13 41.09 -52.64 -55.89
CA ALA A 13 40.03 -53.37 -55.19
C ALA A 13 38.83 -52.44 -55.06
N VAL A 14 37.75 -52.80 -55.75
CA VAL A 14 36.44 -52.16 -55.67
C VAL A 14 35.81 -52.52 -54.33
N ALA A 15 35.53 -51.53 -53.50
CA ALA A 15 34.68 -51.66 -52.33
C ALA A 15 33.61 -50.56 -52.37
N VAL A 16 32.36 -51.00 -52.33
CA VAL A 16 31.14 -50.18 -52.28
C VAL A 16 31.19 -49.28 -51.05
N ILE A 17 31.21 -47.95 -51.25
CA ILE A 17 31.06 -46.96 -50.18
C ILE A 17 29.57 -46.85 -49.85
N VAL A 18 29.18 -47.36 -48.69
CA VAL A 18 27.91 -47.00 -48.04
C VAL A 18 28.05 -45.55 -47.59
N ALA A 19 27.24 -44.66 -48.15
CA ALA A 19 27.17 -43.26 -47.75
C ALA A 19 26.65 -43.16 -46.30
N GLY A 20 27.57 -43.08 -45.34
CA GLY A 20 27.28 -42.65 -43.98
C GLY A 20 27.12 -41.14 -43.97
N ALA A 21 25.88 -40.65 -43.87
CA ALA A 21 25.61 -39.26 -43.60
C ALA A 21 26.14 -38.91 -42.19
N TYR A 22 27.33 -38.32 -42.13
CA TYR A 22 27.77 -37.58 -40.95
C TYR A 22 26.94 -36.29 -40.90
N VAL A 23 25.81 -36.38 -40.21
CA VAL A 23 25.12 -35.18 -39.72
C VAL A 23 26.04 -34.59 -38.66
N VAL A 24 26.69 -33.48 -39.01
CA VAL A 24 27.29 -32.57 -38.03
C VAL A 24 26.12 -32.05 -37.20
N ALA A 25 25.88 -32.69 -36.05
CA ALA A 25 24.94 -32.17 -35.07
C ALA A 25 25.53 -30.86 -34.55
N SER A 26 25.05 -29.74 -35.12
CA SER A 26 25.16 -28.43 -34.50
C SER A 26 24.67 -28.58 -33.07
N SER A 27 25.50 -28.13 -32.13
CA SER A 27 25.19 -28.09 -30.72
C SER A 27 24.06 -27.08 -30.46
N ASP A 28 22.82 -27.47 -30.76
CA ASP A 28 21.61 -26.82 -30.29
C ASP A 28 21.30 -27.29 -28.86
N ALA A 29 22.32 -27.22 -27.99
CA ALA A 29 22.19 -27.36 -26.55
C ALA A 29 21.67 -26.08 -25.89
N ASN A 30 20.79 -25.35 -26.60
CA ASN A 30 20.04 -24.20 -26.10
C ASN A 30 18.53 -24.48 -26.21
N ALA A 31 18.11 -25.69 -25.81
CA ALA A 31 16.73 -25.92 -25.45
C ALA A 31 16.46 -25.22 -24.09
N GLN A 32 15.79 -24.08 -24.15
CA GLN A 32 15.18 -23.40 -23.00
C GLN A 32 14.50 -24.41 -22.08
N ALA A 33 15.16 -24.73 -20.95
CA ALA A 33 14.49 -25.36 -19.83
C ALA A 33 13.38 -24.39 -19.37
N LYS A 34 12.12 -24.69 -19.67
CA LYS A 34 10.97 -24.02 -19.05
C LYS A 34 11.21 -24.05 -17.54
N LYS A 35 11.47 -22.89 -16.92
CA LYS A 35 11.67 -22.78 -15.48
C LYS A 35 10.51 -23.47 -14.78
N LYS A 36 10.77 -24.56 -14.06
CA LYS A 36 9.77 -25.25 -13.25
C LYS A 36 9.20 -24.26 -12.24
N GLU A 37 7.88 -24.08 -12.26
CA GLU A 37 7.19 -23.16 -11.36
C GLU A 37 7.39 -23.57 -9.89
N ALA A 38 7.45 -22.60 -8.99
CA ALA A 38 7.55 -22.87 -7.56
C ALA A 38 6.26 -23.55 -7.07
N PRO A 39 6.35 -24.64 -6.26
CA PRO A 39 5.18 -25.25 -5.63
C PRO A 39 4.42 -24.25 -4.76
N LEU A 40 3.10 -24.20 -4.86
CA LEU A 40 2.25 -23.35 -4.03
C LEU A 40 1.02 -24.14 -3.57
N GLU A 41 0.58 -23.90 -2.33
CA GLU A 41 -0.75 -24.28 -1.90
C GLU A 41 -1.76 -23.30 -2.51
N THR A 42 -2.70 -23.82 -3.29
CA THR A 42 -3.64 -23.04 -4.10
C THR A 42 -5.09 -23.17 -3.66
N LYS A 43 -5.39 -24.14 -2.78
CA LYS A 43 -6.75 -24.44 -2.33
C LYS A 43 -7.11 -23.65 -1.08
N ASP A 44 -6.19 -23.61 -0.11
CA ASP A 44 -6.44 -22.95 1.18
C ASP A 44 -6.17 -21.44 1.12
N ASP A 45 -6.81 -20.70 2.03
CA ASP A 45 -6.53 -19.28 2.27
C ASP A 45 -5.09 -19.08 2.77
N ALA A 46 -4.47 -17.99 2.36
CA ALA A 46 -3.12 -17.62 2.82
C ALA A 46 -3.15 -16.77 4.09
N SER A 47 -4.34 -16.41 4.59
CA SER A 47 -4.52 -15.64 5.81
C SER A 47 -5.67 -16.22 6.66
N THR A 48 -5.74 -15.80 7.93
CA THR A 48 -6.72 -16.32 8.88
C THR A 48 -8.17 -16.12 8.42
N ARG A 49 -9.02 -17.12 8.69
CA ARG A 49 -10.48 -17.08 8.44
C ARG A 49 -11.27 -17.54 9.69
N PRO A 50 -12.44 -16.93 9.97
CA PRO A 50 -12.91 -15.66 9.40
C PRO A 50 -11.94 -14.53 9.76
N TRP A 51 -11.81 -13.54 8.87
CA TRP A 51 -10.97 -12.38 9.15
C TRP A 51 -11.53 -11.60 10.34
N LYS A 52 -10.64 -11.16 11.23
CA LYS A 52 -10.97 -10.38 12.41
C LYS A 52 -10.10 -9.14 12.43
N ARG A 53 -10.73 -7.99 12.62
CA ARG A 53 -10.03 -6.72 12.85
C ARG A 53 -9.05 -6.85 14.01
N TYR A 54 -7.94 -6.13 13.91
CA TYR A 54 -6.92 -6.05 14.96
C TYR A 54 -7.52 -5.71 16.33
N ALA A 55 -6.90 -6.23 17.39
CA ALA A 55 -7.32 -5.96 18.76
C ALA A 55 -7.11 -4.48 19.14
N GLY A 56 -8.01 -3.92 19.96
CA GLY A 56 -7.96 -2.52 20.41
C GLY A 56 -8.60 -1.51 19.46
N TRP A 57 -9.19 -1.97 18.35
CA TRP A 57 -9.82 -1.12 17.34
C TRP A 57 -11.34 -1.04 17.51
N PRO A 58 -11.97 0.12 17.21
CA PRO A 58 -13.43 0.24 17.29
C PRO A 58 -14.13 -0.80 16.40
N THR A 59 -14.97 -1.61 17.03
CA THR A 59 -15.89 -2.54 16.37
C THR A 59 -17.16 -1.78 15.97
N ARG A 60 -17.03 -0.98 14.91
CA ARG A 60 -18.16 -0.27 14.30
C ARG A 60 -18.52 -1.00 13.00
N ASP A 61 -19.81 -1.13 12.75
CA ASP A 61 -20.34 -1.65 11.49
C ASP A 61 -20.24 -0.58 10.40
N TYR A 62 -19.46 -0.85 9.36
CA TYR A 62 -19.31 0.02 8.20
C TYR A 62 -19.86 -0.62 6.92
N SER A 63 -20.68 -1.68 7.03
CA SER A 63 -21.24 -2.44 5.92
C SER A 63 -22.03 -1.61 4.89
N LYS A 64 -22.62 -0.49 5.33
CA LYS A 64 -23.33 0.46 4.46
C LYS A 64 -22.42 1.40 3.66
N TYR A 65 -21.11 1.36 3.89
CA TYR A 65 -20.14 2.15 3.16
C TYR A 65 -19.30 1.27 2.23
N ASN A 66 -18.77 1.89 1.19
CA ASN A 66 -17.86 1.24 0.26
C ASN A 66 -16.64 0.66 0.98
N THR A 67 -16.29 -0.55 0.59
CA THR A 67 -15.00 -1.19 0.85
C THR A 67 -14.25 -1.35 -0.47
N LEU A 68 -13.04 -1.91 -0.43
CA LEU A 68 -12.34 -2.26 -1.67
C LEU A 68 -13.09 -3.33 -2.47
N GLY A 69 -13.79 -4.25 -1.80
CA GLY A 69 -14.49 -5.37 -2.45
C GLY A 69 -15.96 -5.09 -2.79
N ASN A 70 -16.58 -4.08 -2.17
CA ASN A 70 -18.01 -3.82 -2.31
C ASN A 70 -18.34 -2.32 -2.39
N LEU A 71 -19.27 -1.94 -3.27
CA LEU A 71 -19.80 -0.58 -3.37
C LEU A 71 -21.20 -0.54 -2.75
N ALA A 72 -21.32 0.09 -1.57
CA ALA A 72 -22.55 0.16 -0.78
C ALA A 72 -23.00 1.60 -0.48
N THR A 73 -22.08 2.58 -0.52
CA THR A 73 -22.38 3.98 -0.20
C THR A 73 -23.36 4.56 -1.24
N ALA A 74 -24.39 5.25 -0.76
CA ALA A 74 -25.30 5.99 -1.64
C ALA A 74 -24.57 7.07 -2.46
N PRO A 75 -25.01 7.35 -3.70
CA PRO A 75 -24.43 8.42 -4.52
C PRO A 75 -24.51 9.80 -3.83
N ALA A 76 -23.61 10.70 -4.23
CA ALA A 76 -23.63 12.07 -3.76
C ALA A 76 -24.96 12.76 -4.09
N PRO A 77 -25.48 13.62 -3.19
CA PRO A 77 -26.65 14.44 -3.48
C PRO A 77 -26.35 15.40 -4.63
N LYS A 78 -27.34 15.62 -5.51
CA LYS A 78 -27.21 16.48 -6.70
C LYS A 78 -27.59 17.94 -6.45
N THR A 79 -28.31 18.20 -5.37
CA THR A 79 -28.86 19.53 -5.05
C THR A 79 -28.57 19.88 -3.60
N PRO A 80 -28.19 21.13 -3.30
CA PRO A 80 -28.08 21.60 -1.93
C PRO A 80 -29.41 21.47 -1.17
N ARG A 81 -29.33 21.22 0.13
CA ARG A 81 -30.48 21.24 1.03
C ARG A 81 -30.97 22.68 1.21
N LYS A 82 -32.28 22.85 1.22
CA LYS A 82 -32.93 24.12 1.56
C LYS A 82 -33.17 24.22 3.05
N LEU A 83 -32.77 25.34 3.65
CA LEU A 83 -33.03 25.61 5.06
C LEU A 83 -34.36 26.33 5.23
N ALA A 84 -35.13 25.96 6.24
CA ALA A 84 -36.45 26.54 6.53
C ALA A 84 -36.38 27.95 7.17
N GLY A 85 -35.18 28.46 7.44
CA GLY A 85 -34.94 29.75 8.08
C GLY A 85 -33.47 29.92 8.49
N PRO A 86 -33.14 30.99 9.25
CA PRO A 86 -31.80 31.19 9.81
C PRO A 86 -31.38 30.02 10.71
N ILE A 87 -30.08 29.72 10.72
CA ILE A 87 -29.57 28.64 11.57
C ILE A 87 -29.57 29.11 13.03
N THR A 88 -30.03 28.23 13.92
CA THR A 88 -29.88 28.39 15.37
C THR A 88 -28.87 27.36 15.87
N GLY A 89 -27.69 27.80 16.30
CA GLY A 89 -26.61 26.93 16.78
C GLY A 89 -25.78 27.56 17.90
N ASP A 90 -25.15 26.72 18.71
CA ASP A 90 -24.23 27.09 19.79
C ASP A 90 -22.77 27.09 19.29
N ALA A 91 -22.20 28.27 19.11
CA ALA A 91 -20.82 28.44 18.65
C ALA A 91 -19.78 27.81 19.61
N ALA A 92 -20.04 27.78 20.92
CA ALA A 92 -19.11 27.17 21.88
C ALA A 92 -19.14 25.64 21.76
N ASN A 93 -20.30 25.06 21.47
CA ASN A 93 -20.39 23.64 21.14
C ASN A 93 -19.75 23.32 19.78
N GLY A 94 -19.98 24.17 18.77
CA GLY A 94 -19.36 24.07 17.46
C GLY A 94 -17.83 24.03 17.52
N ALA A 95 -17.23 24.93 18.32
CA ALA A 95 -15.79 24.96 18.56
C ALA A 95 -15.25 23.62 19.12
N LYS A 96 -15.98 23.02 20.08
CA LYS A 96 -15.61 21.71 20.64
C LYS A 96 -15.69 20.61 19.59
N LEU A 97 -16.77 20.59 18.80
CA LEU A 97 -17.00 19.55 17.80
C LEU A 97 -15.93 19.56 16.69
N VAL A 98 -15.54 20.73 16.19
CA VAL A 98 -14.50 20.83 15.15
C VAL A 98 -13.12 20.41 15.67
N ALA A 99 -12.89 20.59 16.98
CA ALA A 99 -11.65 20.25 17.66
C ALA A 99 -11.57 18.82 18.20
N ASP A 100 -12.70 18.13 18.32
CA ASP A 100 -12.77 16.80 18.93
C ASP A 100 -12.03 15.75 18.11
N ARG A 101 -10.96 15.20 18.71
CA ARG A 101 -10.15 14.13 18.13
C ARG A 101 -10.69 12.75 18.45
N ALA A 102 -11.45 12.59 19.53
CA ALA A 102 -11.91 11.30 20.03
C ALA A 102 -13.03 10.70 19.17
N ARG A 103 -13.89 11.55 18.59
CA ARG A 103 -14.96 11.09 17.68
C ARG A 103 -14.45 10.56 16.34
N GLY A 104 -13.21 10.91 15.96
CA GLY A 104 -12.62 10.70 14.64
C GLY A 104 -12.98 11.84 13.68
N GLY A 105 -12.14 12.20 12.72
CA GLY A 105 -12.52 13.20 11.69
C GLY A 105 -12.59 14.67 12.14
N SER A 106 -11.74 15.11 13.07
CA SER A 106 -11.64 16.54 13.43
C SER A 106 -11.36 17.43 12.21
N CYS A 107 -12.10 18.54 12.07
CA CYS A 107 -11.90 19.53 11.00
C CYS A 107 -10.46 20.08 10.97
N LEU A 108 -9.84 20.18 12.15
CA LEU A 108 -8.48 20.66 12.34
C LEU A 108 -7.42 19.71 11.76
N ALA A 109 -7.81 18.48 11.38
CA ALA A 109 -6.93 17.61 10.63
C ALA A 109 -6.58 18.17 9.25
N CYS A 110 -7.50 18.92 8.64
CA CYS A 110 -7.30 19.50 7.32
C CYS A 110 -7.21 21.03 7.34
N HIS A 111 -7.89 21.69 8.29
CA HIS A 111 -8.05 23.14 8.31
C HIS A 111 -7.34 23.81 9.49
N ALA A 112 -6.81 25.00 9.27
CA ALA A 112 -6.60 25.99 10.34
C ALA A 112 -7.92 26.72 10.61
N MET A 113 -8.26 27.00 11.88
CA MET A 113 -9.59 27.52 12.26
C MET A 113 -9.55 28.61 13.35
N GLY A 114 -8.65 29.58 13.22
CA GLY A 114 -8.60 30.76 14.08
C GLY A 114 -8.24 30.48 15.55
N PRO A 115 -8.17 31.52 16.40
CA PRO A 115 -7.86 31.38 17.82
C PRO A 115 -8.87 30.48 18.56
N ALA A 116 -10.14 30.57 18.20
CA ALA A 116 -11.24 29.86 18.84
C ALA A 116 -11.33 28.38 18.43
N GLY A 117 -10.64 27.97 17.35
CA GLY A 117 -10.53 26.57 16.93
C GLY A 117 -9.57 25.75 17.79
N GLY A 118 -8.67 26.40 18.55
CA GLY A 118 -7.96 25.80 19.68
C GLY A 118 -7.02 24.62 19.39
N ALA A 119 -6.70 24.29 18.13
CA ALA A 119 -5.78 23.18 17.84
C ALA A 119 -4.32 23.59 17.83
N ALA A 120 -3.54 22.86 18.62
CA ALA A 120 -2.14 22.61 18.28
C ALA A 120 -2.05 21.78 16.98
N LEU A 121 -1.08 22.13 16.15
CA LEU A 121 -0.72 21.41 14.91
C LEU A 121 -1.93 21.16 13.98
N PRO A 122 -2.61 22.20 13.45
CA PRO A 122 -3.58 22.01 12.39
C PRO A 122 -2.90 21.50 11.11
N GLY A 123 -3.71 20.95 10.21
CA GLY A 123 -3.29 20.66 8.84
C GLY A 123 -3.49 21.85 7.89
N ASN A 124 -3.05 21.68 6.64
CA ASN A 124 -3.23 22.66 5.56
C ASN A 124 -3.71 22.02 4.24
N VAL A 125 -4.35 20.85 4.32
CA VAL A 125 -4.98 20.21 3.16
C VAL A 125 -6.23 20.98 2.72
N GLY A 126 -7.03 21.42 3.69
CA GLY A 126 -8.19 22.26 3.46
C GLY A 126 -7.80 23.74 3.48
N PRO A 127 -8.65 24.62 2.93
CA PRO A 127 -8.45 26.06 3.06
C PRO A 127 -8.38 26.49 4.52
N ASP A 128 -7.64 27.56 4.80
CA ASP A 128 -7.67 28.23 6.09
C ASP A 128 -9.06 28.83 6.33
N LEU A 129 -9.70 28.44 7.43
CA LEU A 129 -11.04 28.88 7.83
C LEU A 129 -11.01 29.94 8.93
N SER A 130 -9.83 30.40 9.35
CA SER A 130 -9.66 31.35 10.46
C SER A 130 -10.42 32.66 10.28
N GLU A 131 -10.71 33.03 9.03
CA GLU A 131 -11.38 34.28 8.68
C GLU A 131 -12.66 34.06 7.84
N ILE A 132 -13.20 32.84 7.83
CA ILE A 132 -14.38 32.52 7.00
C ILE A 132 -15.62 33.36 7.37
N GLY A 133 -15.71 33.82 8.62
CA GLY A 133 -16.76 34.74 9.07
C GLY A 133 -16.71 36.13 8.42
N ASN A 134 -15.58 36.53 7.84
CA ASN A 134 -15.44 37.77 7.06
C ASN A 134 -15.96 37.61 5.62
N ALA A 135 -16.15 36.38 5.12
CA ALA A 135 -16.54 36.13 3.73
C ALA A 135 -18.03 36.40 3.44
N GLY A 136 -18.84 36.72 4.45
CA GLY A 136 -20.27 37.05 4.28
C GLY A 136 -21.10 35.93 3.64
N ARG A 137 -20.73 34.66 3.89
CA ARG A 137 -21.44 33.51 3.32
C ARG A 137 -22.78 33.30 4.02
N GLU A 138 -23.80 33.01 3.24
CA GLU A 138 -25.13 32.64 3.73
C GLU A 138 -25.09 31.36 4.57
N ASP A 139 -25.98 31.29 5.56
CA ASP A 139 -26.15 30.13 6.44
C ASP A 139 -26.39 28.83 5.66
N GLU A 140 -27.25 28.89 4.63
CA GLU A 140 -27.54 27.74 3.76
C GLU A 140 -26.28 27.24 3.05
N TRP A 141 -25.39 28.13 2.61
CA TRP A 141 -24.17 27.74 1.92
C TRP A 141 -23.17 27.08 2.88
N LEU A 142 -22.95 27.69 4.05
CA LEU A 142 -22.05 27.14 5.08
C LEU A 142 -22.55 25.79 5.59
N PHE A 143 -23.86 25.67 5.81
CA PHE A 143 -24.48 24.41 6.20
C PHE A 143 -24.26 23.34 5.15
N ASN A 144 -24.51 23.61 3.86
CA ASN A 144 -24.33 22.60 2.81
C ASN A 144 -22.86 22.23 2.60
N MET A 145 -21.92 23.18 2.78
CA MET A 145 -20.49 22.88 2.77
C MET A 145 -20.10 21.88 3.87
N VAL A 146 -20.60 22.08 5.10
CA VAL A 146 -20.33 21.16 6.21
C VAL A 146 -21.14 19.86 6.09
N PHE A 147 -22.39 19.94 5.65
CA PHE A 147 -23.29 18.80 5.56
C PHE A 147 -22.85 17.81 4.47
N ASP A 148 -22.62 18.30 3.25
CA ASP A 148 -22.12 17.51 2.13
C ASP A 148 -21.60 18.41 1.00
N ALA A 149 -20.30 18.74 1.04
CA ALA A 149 -19.68 19.56 0.01
C ALA A 149 -19.73 18.95 -1.41
N ARG A 150 -20.11 17.67 -1.57
CA ARG A 150 -20.23 17.02 -2.89
C ARG A 150 -21.33 17.62 -3.76
N VAL A 151 -22.30 18.33 -3.16
CA VAL A 151 -23.31 19.09 -3.92
C VAL A 151 -22.70 20.22 -4.75
N TYR A 152 -21.53 20.74 -4.35
CA TYR A 152 -20.81 21.79 -5.05
C TYR A 152 -19.60 21.25 -5.82
N ASN A 153 -18.91 20.27 -5.25
CA ASN A 153 -17.77 19.62 -5.87
C ASN A 153 -17.80 18.11 -5.58
N PRO A 154 -18.27 17.27 -6.54
CA PRO A 154 -18.31 15.82 -6.38
C PRO A 154 -16.93 15.20 -6.07
N GLU A 155 -15.85 15.86 -6.47
CA GLU A 155 -14.46 15.42 -6.31
C GLU A 155 -13.80 15.92 -5.01
N THR A 156 -14.56 16.57 -4.13
CA THR A 156 -14.05 17.07 -2.85
C THR A 156 -13.43 15.96 -2.00
N VAL A 157 -12.40 16.33 -1.24
CA VAL A 157 -11.81 15.50 -0.18
C VAL A 157 -12.52 15.73 1.16
N MET A 158 -13.41 16.72 1.26
CA MET A 158 -14.15 16.97 2.49
C MET A 158 -15.15 15.84 2.76
N PRO A 159 -15.13 15.21 3.95
CA PRO A 159 -16.09 14.16 4.26
C PRO A 159 -17.53 14.67 4.21
N PRO A 160 -18.48 13.86 3.72
CA PRO A 160 -19.90 14.19 3.69
C PRO A 160 -20.53 13.99 5.08
N TRP A 161 -20.18 14.88 6.02
CA TRP A 161 -20.43 14.69 7.45
C TRP A 161 -21.89 14.44 7.81
N GLY A 162 -22.81 15.18 7.19
CA GLY A 162 -24.25 15.07 7.42
C GLY A 162 -24.85 13.87 6.69
N THR A 163 -24.61 13.75 5.38
CA THR A 163 -25.17 12.65 4.56
C THR A 163 -24.75 11.28 5.06
N HIS A 164 -23.52 11.15 5.58
CA HIS A 164 -23.04 9.88 6.14
C HIS A 164 -23.36 9.71 7.63
N GLY A 165 -24.18 10.60 8.20
CA GLY A 165 -24.65 10.52 9.58
C GLY A 165 -23.52 10.58 10.61
N PHE A 166 -22.43 11.28 10.29
CA PHE A 166 -21.33 11.50 11.23
C PHE A 166 -21.73 12.55 12.27
N PHE A 167 -22.28 13.66 11.80
CA PHE A 167 -22.89 14.72 12.60
C PHE A 167 -24.37 14.83 12.27
N ASN A 168 -25.18 15.10 13.29
CA ASN A 168 -26.58 15.44 13.09
C ASN A 168 -26.72 16.92 12.68
N GLU A 169 -27.93 17.34 12.31
CA GLU A 169 -28.18 18.70 11.82
C GLU A 169 -27.89 19.78 12.87
N GLN A 170 -28.22 19.54 14.14
CA GLN A 170 -27.95 20.52 15.21
C GLN A 170 -26.44 20.68 15.44
N GLU A 171 -25.68 19.59 15.41
CA GLU A 171 -24.22 19.65 15.52
C GLU A 171 -23.60 20.45 14.36
N ILE A 172 -24.14 20.29 13.14
CA ILE A 172 -23.71 21.07 11.98
C ILE A 172 -24.11 22.55 12.14
N ASN A 173 -25.30 22.83 12.65
CA ASN A 173 -25.73 24.19 12.97
C ASN A 173 -24.79 24.88 13.97
N ASP A 174 -24.39 24.17 15.02
CA ASP A 174 -23.42 24.64 16.01
C ASP A 174 -22.06 24.94 15.37
N MET A 175 -21.58 24.08 14.47
CA MET A 175 -20.36 24.33 13.69
C MET A 175 -20.48 25.55 12.78
N VAL A 176 -21.61 25.73 12.09
CA VAL A 176 -21.83 26.91 11.24
C VAL A 176 -21.87 28.19 12.08
N ALA A 177 -22.54 28.16 13.24
CA ALA A 177 -22.54 29.26 14.20
C ALA A 177 -21.11 29.60 14.63
N PHE A 178 -20.29 28.58 14.93
CA PHE A 178 -18.86 28.74 15.22
C PHE A 178 -18.07 29.36 14.05
N LEU A 179 -18.19 28.82 12.84
CA LEU A 179 -17.47 29.33 11.65
C LEU A 179 -17.73 30.81 11.41
N LYS A 180 -18.95 31.29 11.63
CA LYS A 180 -19.30 32.72 11.50
C LYS A 180 -18.61 33.63 12.52
N THR A 181 -18.11 33.07 13.62
CA THR A 181 -17.32 33.80 14.63
C THR A 181 -15.85 34.00 14.22
N LEU A 182 -15.35 33.21 13.26
CA LEU A 182 -13.96 33.22 12.84
C LEU A 182 -13.66 34.40 11.93
N LYS A 183 -13.06 35.47 12.48
CA LYS A 183 -12.81 36.74 11.79
C LYS A 183 -11.36 37.21 11.87
N SER A 184 -10.45 36.36 12.35
CA SER A 184 -9.05 36.72 12.55
C SER A 184 -8.15 35.52 12.30
N PRO A 185 -6.94 35.72 11.76
CA PRO A 185 -6.01 34.64 11.44
C PRO A 185 -5.74 33.70 12.63
N ALA A 186 -5.44 32.43 12.35
CA ALA A 186 -5.01 31.48 13.36
C ALA A 186 -3.70 31.96 14.02
N PRO A 187 -3.64 32.04 15.36
CA PRO A 187 -2.41 32.39 16.04
C PRO A 187 -1.51 31.15 16.11
N PHE A 188 -0.33 31.24 15.51
CA PHE A 188 0.71 30.21 15.62
C PHE A 188 1.78 30.69 16.62
N LYS A 189 2.02 29.90 17.67
CA LYS A 189 3.03 30.26 18.69
C LYS A 189 4.45 30.12 18.16
N THR A 190 4.66 29.12 17.30
CA THR A 190 5.96 28.81 16.72
C THR A 190 5.83 28.47 15.23
N VAL A 191 6.96 28.46 14.52
CA VAL A 191 7.05 27.96 13.14
C VAL A 191 6.56 26.52 13.01
N LEU A 192 6.69 25.71 14.07
CA LEU A 192 6.22 24.32 14.06
C LEU A 192 4.69 24.23 14.14
N ASP A 193 4.02 25.23 14.71
CA ASP A 193 2.56 25.23 14.80
C ASP A 193 1.89 25.60 13.47
N ASP A 194 2.56 26.42 12.65
CA ASP A 194 2.10 26.86 11.34
C ASP A 194 2.34 25.77 10.28
N PRO A 195 1.29 25.08 9.77
CA PRO A 195 1.47 24.05 8.75
C PRO A 195 1.99 24.59 7.42
N GLY A 196 1.86 25.89 7.13
CA GLY A 196 2.43 26.52 5.95
C GLY A 196 3.95 26.75 6.05
N LYS A 197 4.51 26.70 7.27
CA LYS A 197 5.94 26.96 7.53
C LYS A 197 6.67 25.80 8.23
N ARG A 198 5.94 24.79 8.70
CA ARG A 198 6.52 23.63 9.38
C ARG A 198 7.49 22.89 8.43
N PRO A 199 8.73 22.59 8.87
CA PRO A 199 9.70 21.93 8.02
C PRO A 199 9.25 20.50 7.70
N VAL A 200 9.38 20.12 6.43
CA VAL A 200 9.09 18.77 5.95
C VAL A 200 9.98 17.75 6.71
N PRO A 201 9.43 16.64 7.23
CA PRO A 201 10.23 15.64 7.92
C PRO A 201 11.26 15.03 6.99
N VAL A 202 12.49 14.90 7.48
CA VAL A 202 13.56 14.17 6.81
C VAL A 202 13.88 12.95 7.66
N GLU A 203 13.73 11.76 7.08
CA GLU A 203 14.20 10.53 7.73
C GLU A 203 15.74 10.52 7.67
N LYS A 204 16.36 10.54 8.85
CA LYS A 204 17.83 10.52 8.97
C LYS A 204 18.36 9.18 9.45
N ARG A 205 17.46 8.28 9.88
CA ARG A 205 17.86 6.96 10.35
C ARG A 205 18.24 6.07 9.18
N GLU A 206 19.24 5.23 9.42
CA GLU A 206 19.68 4.22 8.47
C GLU A 206 18.84 2.96 8.63
N ASN A 207 18.08 2.61 7.59
CA ASN A 207 17.16 1.46 7.61
C ASN A 207 17.87 0.15 8.02
N LEU A 208 19.12 -0.04 7.64
CA LEU A 208 19.85 -1.31 7.81
C LEU A 208 20.77 -1.33 9.03
N ASP A 209 20.81 -0.25 9.82
CA ASP A 209 21.54 -0.24 11.08
C ASP A 209 20.70 -0.92 12.17
N PRO A 210 21.13 -2.06 12.73
CA PRO A 210 20.39 -2.76 13.79
C PRO A 210 20.30 -1.99 15.11
N ILE A 211 21.16 -0.98 15.33
CA ILE A 211 21.10 -0.12 16.52
C ILE A 211 19.96 0.90 16.37
N GLU A 212 19.73 1.42 15.16
CA GLU A 212 18.68 2.41 14.89
C GLU A 212 17.34 1.78 14.51
N ASN A 213 17.37 0.63 13.83
CA ASN A 213 16.19 -0.08 13.35
C ASN A 213 15.99 -1.41 14.07
N PRO A 214 15.13 -1.45 15.12
CA PRO A 214 14.79 -2.69 15.80
C PRO A 214 14.25 -3.76 14.84
N GLY A 215 13.60 -3.39 13.73
CA GLY A 215 13.07 -4.33 12.74
C GLY A 215 14.11 -5.31 12.17
N MET A 216 15.40 -5.04 12.32
CA MET A 216 16.47 -5.97 11.94
C MET A 216 16.41 -7.32 12.66
N TRP A 217 15.78 -7.42 13.84
CA TRP A 217 15.59 -8.70 14.54
C TRP A 217 14.89 -9.76 13.67
N ALA A 218 14.03 -9.32 12.74
CA ALA A 218 13.32 -10.22 11.83
C ALA A 218 14.26 -10.96 10.87
N VAL A 219 15.38 -10.33 10.49
CA VAL A 219 16.40 -10.97 9.66
C VAL A 219 16.98 -12.17 10.38
N ASP A 220 17.32 -12.02 11.67
CA ASP A 220 17.88 -13.10 12.49
C ASP A 220 16.86 -14.22 12.70
N LYS A 221 15.60 -13.88 13.05
CA LYS A 221 14.52 -14.88 13.19
C LYS A 221 14.34 -15.67 11.89
N ALA A 222 14.31 -14.98 10.74
CA ALA A 222 14.10 -15.64 9.45
C ALA A 222 15.26 -16.55 9.05
N GLN A 223 16.50 -16.23 9.40
CA GLN A 223 17.64 -17.11 9.15
C GLN A 223 17.58 -18.41 9.95
N GLU A 224 16.98 -18.39 11.15
CA GLU A 224 16.70 -19.60 11.91
C GLU A 224 15.53 -20.39 11.29
N LEU A 225 14.43 -19.72 10.94
CA LEU A 225 13.30 -20.34 10.23
C LEU A 225 13.74 -20.98 8.90
N TRP A 226 14.71 -20.38 8.21
CA TRP A 226 15.27 -20.88 6.94
C TRP A 226 15.89 -22.28 7.07
N LYS A 227 16.48 -22.56 8.23
CA LYS A 227 17.15 -23.83 8.54
C LYS A 227 16.18 -24.85 9.14
N GLN A 228 15.10 -24.38 9.77
CA GLN A 228 14.12 -25.22 10.45
C GLN A 228 13.37 -26.13 9.48
N ALA A 229 13.37 -27.44 9.77
CA ALA A 229 12.54 -28.39 9.04
C ALA A 229 11.07 -28.27 9.48
N GLY A 230 10.16 -28.21 8.51
CA GLY A 230 8.73 -28.29 8.78
C GLY A 230 8.24 -29.73 8.91
N ALA A 231 6.92 -29.91 9.05
CA ALA A 231 6.28 -31.22 9.19
C ALA A 231 6.57 -32.19 8.02
N ALA A 232 6.90 -31.67 6.82
CA ALA A 232 7.31 -32.46 5.66
C ALA A 232 8.80 -32.89 5.69
N GLY A 233 9.53 -32.61 6.78
CA GLY A 233 10.94 -32.95 6.93
C GLY A 233 11.92 -32.14 6.06
N LYS A 234 11.43 -31.09 5.39
CA LYS A 234 12.20 -30.16 4.56
C LYS A 234 12.27 -28.78 5.19
N SER A 235 13.36 -28.06 4.93
CA SER A 235 13.55 -26.65 5.26
C SER A 235 13.81 -25.83 4.00
N CYS A 236 13.70 -24.50 4.08
CA CYS A 236 14.03 -23.62 2.95
C CYS A 236 15.47 -23.88 2.46
N LYS A 237 16.42 -24.04 3.39
CA LYS A 237 17.82 -24.38 3.11
C LYS A 237 17.99 -25.68 2.31
N SER A 238 17.11 -26.66 2.48
CA SER A 238 17.22 -27.95 1.79
C SER A 238 17.04 -27.84 0.27
N CYS A 239 16.31 -26.82 -0.21
CA CYS A 239 16.14 -26.52 -1.63
C CYS A 239 16.94 -25.29 -2.09
N HIS A 240 17.17 -24.34 -1.18
CA HIS A 240 17.82 -23.06 -1.44
C HIS A 240 19.07 -22.90 -0.56
N SER A 241 20.11 -23.69 -0.86
CA SER A 241 21.34 -23.76 -0.05
C SER A 241 22.09 -22.43 0.04
N ASN A 242 22.01 -21.59 -1.01
CA ASN A 242 22.56 -20.23 -1.03
C ASN A 242 21.43 -19.21 -1.26
N ALA A 243 20.81 -18.76 -0.17
CA ALA A 243 19.71 -17.81 -0.20
C ALA A 243 20.10 -16.48 -0.88
N LYS A 244 21.27 -15.92 -0.53
CA LYS A 244 21.74 -14.64 -1.08
C LYS A 244 21.89 -14.68 -2.60
N ALA A 245 22.44 -15.76 -3.15
CA ALA A 245 22.56 -15.90 -4.59
C ALA A 245 21.19 -16.12 -5.26
N ALA A 246 20.31 -16.93 -4.65
CA ALA A 246 19.02 -17.29 -5.22
C ALA A 246 18.01 -16.13 -5.22
N PHE A 247 18.03 -15.27 -4.20
CA PHE A 247 17.00 -14.25 -3.98
C PHE A 247 17.49 -12.80 -4.18
N LYS A 248 18.73 -12.60 -4.67
CA LYS A 248 19.35 -11.29 -4.88
C LYS A 248 18.48 -10.25 -5.60
N THR A 249 17.61 -10.69 -6.51
CA THR A 249 16.73 -9.80 -7.28
C THR A 249 15.25 -10.19 -7.17
N TRP A 250 14.94 -11.23 -6.41
CA TRP A 250 13.63 -11.87 -6.49
C TRP A 250 12.52 -10.99 -5.91
N ALA A 251 12.70 -10.45 -4.70
CA ALA A 251 11.69 -9.60 -4.09
C ALA A 251 11.49 -8.28 -4.85
N ALA A 252 12.53 -7.74 -5.49
CA ALA A 252 12.42 -6.56 -6.35
C ALA A 252 11.59 -6.80 -7.62
N SER A 253 11.33 -8.06 -7.98
CA SER A 253 10.45 -8.44 -9.09
C SER A 253 9.01 -8.77 -8.67
N MET A 254 8.70 -8.62 -7.38
CA MET A 254 7.38 -8.86 -6.79
C MET A 254 6.68 -7.52 -6.51
N PRO A 255 5.33 -7.49 -6.51
CA PRO A 255 4.43 -8.60 -6.75
C PRO A 255 4.23 -8.90 -8.25
N LYS A 256 3.66 -10.07 -8.58
CA LYS A 256 3.45 -10.48 -9.98
C LYS A 256 2.14 -11.23 -10.17
N TRP A 257 1.64 -11.28 -11.40
CA TRP A 257 0.46 -12.09 -11.73
C TRP A 257 0.75 -13.60 -11.56
N GLU A 258 -0.11 -14.32 -10.84
CA GLU A 258 -0.05 -15.77 -10.64
C GLU A 258 -1.27 -16.43 -11.29
N PRO A 259 -1.12 -17.04 -12.49
CA PRO A 259 -2.24 -17.66 -13.20
C PRO A 259 -2.96 -18.75 -12.41
N ARG A 260 -2.24 -19.52 -11.58
CA ARG A 260 -2.83 -20.62 -10.79
C ARG A 260 -3.78 -20.12 -9.70
N LEU A 261 -3.62 -18.88 -9.26
CA LEU A 261 -4.47 -18.22 -8.26
C LEU A 261 -5.43 -17.19 -8.89
N ASN A 262 -5.30 -16.91 -10.19
CA ASN A 262 -6.04 -15.87 -10.89
C ASN A 262 -6.00 -14.49 -10.18
N LYS A 263 -4.85 -14.15 -9.60
CA LYS A 263 -4.62 -12.87 -8.92
C LYS A 263 -3.14 -12.49 -8.86
N VAL A 264 -2.87 -11.26 -8.43
CA VAL A 264 -1.52 -10.82 -8.10
C VAL A 264 -1.05 -11.49 -6.81
N LEU A 265 0.13 -12.11 -6.87
CA LEU A 265 0.82 -12.73 -5.76
C LEU A 265 2.00 -11.86 -5.29
N ALA A 266 1.97 -11.48 -4.01
CA ALA A 266 3.02 -10.76 -3.32
C ALA A 266 3.96 -11.69 -2.53
N VAL A 267 4.99 -11.12 -1.89
CA VAL A 267 5.99 -11.89 -1.15
C VAL A 267 5.38 -12.61 0.05
N GLU A 268 4.58 -11.92 0.86
CA GLU A 268 3.95 -12.44 2.08
C GLU A 268 3.01 -13.61 1.76
N GLU A 269 2.19 -13.44 0.71
CA GLU A 269 1.29 -14.50 0.26
C GLU A 269 2.06 -15.67 -0.37
N PHE A 270 3.14 -15.39 -1.12
CA PHE A 270 4.02 -16.43 -1.64
C PHE A 270 4.62 -17.26 -0.50
N VAL A 271 5.13 -16.61 0.56
CA VAL A 271 5.70 -17.30 1.73
C VAL A 271 4.67 -18.22 2.36
N ALA A 272 3.45 -17.73 2.63
CA ALA A 272 2.39 -18.53 3.25
C ALA A 272 2.08 -19.80 2.44
N ARG A 273 1.90 -19.63 1.12
CA ARG A 273 1.52 -20.73 0.21
C ARG A 273 2.67 -21.69 -0.07
N HIS A 274 3.89 -21.16 -0.26
CA HIS A 274 5.06 -21.97 -0.59
C HIS A 274 5.57 -22.78 0.60
N ALA A 275 5.59 -22.17 1.80
CA ALA A 275 5.97 -22.86 3.02
C ALA A 275 5.02 -24.03 3.30
N LYS A 276 3.70 -23.81 3.16
CA LYS A 276 2.71 -24.87 3.31
C LYS A 276 2.92 -26.03 2.34
N ALA A 277 3.14 -25.74 1.06
CA ALA A 277 3.28 -26.77 0.02
C ALA A 277 4.61 -27.56 0.07
N THR A 278 5.68 -27.00 0.64
CA THR A 278 7.02 -27.59 0.58
C THR A 278 7.54 -28.11 1.92
N THR A 279 7.31 -27.37 3.00
CA THR A 279 7.76 -27.73 4.34
C THR A 279 6.60 -28.17 5.23
N GLY A 280 5.36 -27.87 4.86
CA GLY A 280 4.18 -28.11 5.69
C GLY A 280 3.96 -27.04 6.77
N ALA A 281 4.81 -26.00 6.83
CA ALA A 281 4.70 -24.93 7.79
C ALA A 281 3.47 -24.04 7.49
N ASN A 282 2.75 -23.64 8.54
CA ASN A 282 1.54 -22.83 8.42
C ASN A 282 1.82 -21.36 8.78
N TRP A 283 2.61 -20.68 7.97
CA TRP A 283 2.98 -19.27 8.16
C TRP A 283 2.00 -18.35 7.43
N LEU A 284 0.75 -18.30 7.91
CA LEU A 284 -0.28 -17.42 7.36
C LEU A 284 0.20 -15.97 7.33
N MET A 285 -0.29 -15.19 6.37
CA MET A 285 0.02 -13.76 6.27
C MET A 285 -0.23 -13.06 7.60
N GLU A 286 0.61 -12.06 7.89
CA GLU A 286 0.59 -11.26 9.13
C GLU A 286 0.99 -11.99 10.42
N THR A 287 1.34 -13.28 10.36
CA THR A 287 2.06 -13.95 11.46
C THR A 287 3.51 -13.49 11.54
N ASP A 288 4.13 -13.60 12.71
CA ASP A 288 5.52 -13.18 12.91
C ASP A 288 6.49 -13.98 12.04
N GLU A 289 6.23 -15.27 11.80
CA GLU A 289 7.05 -16.10 10.91
C GLU A 289 6.97 -15.62 9.47
N ASN A 290 5.76 -15.29 9.00
CA ASN A 290 5.54 -14.78 7.64
C ASN A 290 6.22 -13.42 7.45
N ARG A 291 6.03 -12.49 8.40
CA ARG A 291 6.66 -11.16 8.36
C ARG A 291 8.18 -11.24 8.41
N ALA A 292 8.73 -12.07 9.29
CA ALA A 292 10.16 -12.26 9.39
C ALA A 292 10.74 -12.78 8.06
N MET A 293 10.11 -13.82 7.49
CA MET A 293 10.54 -14.37 6.21
C MET A 293 10.38 -13.36 5.07
N SER A 294 9.30 -12.57 5.04
CA SER A 294 9.14 -11.51 4.04
C SER A 294 10.26 -10.45 4.15
N VAL A 295 10.55 -9.96 5.36
CA VAL A 295 11.67 -9.04 5.61
C VAL A 295 12.97 -9.62 5.09
N TYR A 296 13.26 -10.90 5.37
CA TYR A 296 14.49 -11.53 4.93
C TYR A 296 14.59 -11.64 3.41
N LEU A 297 13.52 -12.03 2.71
CA LEU A 297 13.51 -12.12 1.25
C LEU A 297 13.71 -10.75 0.59
N HIS A 298 13.13 -9.69 1.14
CA HIS A 298 13.38 -8.32 0.70
C HIS A 298 14.80 -7.85 1.06
N PHE A 299 15.29 -8.15 2.26
CA PHE A 299 16.65 -7.81 2.70
C PHE A 299 17.73 -8.40 1.78
N LEU A 300 17.55 -9.65 1.34
CA LEU A 300 18.45 -10.28 0.37
C LEU A 300 18.45 -9.58 -1.00
N ALA A 301 17.40 -8.82 -1.32
CA ALA A 301 17.24 -8.07 -2.55
C ALA A 301 17.57 -6.57 -2.44
N ASN A 302 17.99 -6.10 -1.26
CA ASN A 302 18.36 -4.69 -1.04
C ASN A 302 19.37 -4.17 -2.07
N GLY A 303 19.18 -2.91 -2.46
CA GLY A 303 19.98 -2.25 -3.50
C GLY A 303 19.57 -2.61 -4.94
N THR A 304 18.72 -3.63 -5.14
CA THR A 304 18.14 -3.95 -6.45
C THR A 304 16.99 -3.00 -6.76
N PRO A 305 16.96 -2.40 -7.95
CA PRO A 305 15.81 -1.60 -8.40
C PRO A 305 14.55 -2.45 -8.53
N ILE A 306 13.42 -1.94 -8.06
CA ILE A 306 12.10 -2.53 -8.29
C ILE A 306 11.87 -2.62 -9.80
N LYS A 307 11.43 -3.79 -10.28
CA LYS A 307 11.13 -4.05 -11.69
C LYS A 307 10.02 -5.09 -11.82
N LEU A 308 8.83 -4.64 -12.20
CA LEU A 308 7.66 -5.50 -12.28
C LEU A 308 7.51 -6.20 -13.63
N ASP A 309 6.93 -7.39 -13.63
CA ASP A 309 6.49 -8.05 -14.87
C ASP A 309 5.06 -7.64 -15.21
N THR A 310 4.94 -6.73 -16.17
CA THR A 310 3.66 -6.19 -16.67
C THR A 310 3.34 -6.66 -18.09
N ALA A 311 4.06 -7.67 -18.60
CA ALA A 311 3.96 -8.07 -20.00
C ALA A 311 2.62 -8.74 -20.34
N SER A 312 2.09 -9.56 -19.42
CA SER A 312 0.87 -10.33 -19.66
C SER A 312 -0.40 -9.44 -19.68
N PRO A 313 -1.42 -9.78 -20.49
CA PRO A 313 -2.71 -9.07 -20.47
C PRO A 313 -3.36 -9.04 -19.08
N ALA A 314 -3.21 -10.12 -18.31
CA ALA A 314 -3.77 -10.22 -16.98
C ALA A 314 -3.05 -9.32 -15.96
N ALA A 315 -1.73 -9.18 -16.08
CA ALA A 315 -0.96 -8.21 -15.29
C ALA A 315 -1.38 -6.77 -15.60
N LYS A 316 -1.54 -6.41 -16.88
CA LYS A 316 -2.04 -5.08 -17.27
C LYS A 316 -3.43 -4.82 -16.70
N ALA A 317 -4.34 -5.81 -16.79
CA ALA A 317 -5.66 -5.70 -16.19
C ALA A 317 -5.60 -5.56 -14.65
N ALA A 318 -4.61 -6.17 -13.99
CA ALA A 318 -4.40 -5.99 -12.56
C ALA A 318 -3.94 -4.58 -12.19
N LEU A 319 -3.04 -3.97 -12.98
CA LEU A 319 -2.63 -2.58 -12.79
C LEU A 319 -3.81 -1.62 -12.93
N GLU A 320 -4.65 -1.78 -13.96
CA GLU A 320 -5.83 -0.93 -14.16
C GLU A 320 -6.82 -1.07 -13.00
N ARG A 321 -7.05 -2.30 -12.51
CA ARG A 321 -7.88 -2.51 -11.30
C ARG A 321 -7.26 -1.86 -10.07
N GLY A 322 -5.95 -1.98 -9.88
CA GLY A 322 -5.24 -1.35 -8.77
C GLY A 322 -5.36 0.18 -8.80
N LYS A 323 -5.25 0.78 -9.99
CA LYS A 323 -5.50 2.22 -10.19
C LYS A 323 -6.92 2.61 -9.78
N VAL A 324 -7.93 1.91 -10.31
CA VAL A 324 -9.35 2.18 -9.97
C VAL A 324 -9.62 2.00 -8.47
N LEU A 325 -9.02 0.98 -7.84
CA LEU A 325 -9.11 0.79 -6.40
C LEU A 325 -8.45 1.93 -5.62
N SER A 326 -7.35 2.51 -6.11
CA SER A 326 -6.68 3.65 -5.45
C SER A 326 -7.52 4.93 -5.46
N GLU A 327 -8.43 5.07 -6.42
CA GLU A 327 -9.35 6.20 -6.59
C GLU A 327 -10.73 5.97 -5.94
N ARG A 328 -10.99 4.76 -5.45
CA ARG A 328 -12.28 4.39 -4.86
C ARG A 328 -12.47 5.08 -3.50
N LYS A 329 -13.59 5.78 -3.33
CA LYS A 329 -14.00 6.34 -2.04
C LYS A 329 -14.46 5.23 -1.11
N LEU A 330 -13.90 5.18 0.10
CA LEU A 330 -14.13 4.15 1.11
C LEU A 330 -14.66 4.74 2.42
N GLY A 331 -15.39 3.90 3.16
CA GLY A 331 -15.76 4.15 4.56
C GLY A 331 -16.69 5.34 4.80
N GLN A 332 -16.96 5.59 6.08
CA GLN A 332 -17.83 6.68 6.50
C GLN A 332 -17.28 8.06 6.10
N LEU A 333 -15.95 8.23 6.05
CA LEU A 333 -15.35 9.51 5.67
C LEU A 333 -15.29 9.74 4.15
N ASN A 334 -15.67 8.75 3.33
CA ASN A 334 -15.71 8.85 1.86
C ASN A 334 -14.37 9.29 1.26
N MET A 335 -13.29 8.61 1.62
CA MET A 335 -11.92 8.94 1.20
C MET A 335 -11.32 7.84 0.33
N ALA A 336 -10.53 8.23 -0.67
CA ALA A 336 -9.70 7.36 -1.50
C ALA A 336 -8.22 7.51 -1.14
N CYS A 337 -7.38 6.56 -1.55
CA CYS A 337 -5.93 6.66 -1.38
C CYS A 337 -5.40 7.94 -2.06
N THR A 338 -5.91 8.27 -3.25
CA THR A 338 -5.53 9.45 -4.03
C THR A 338 -6.03 10.78 -3.45
N ASP A 339 -6.99 10.78 -2.51
CA ASP A 339 -7.37 12.01 -1.83
C ASP A 339 -6.26 12.48 -0.90
N CYS A 340 -5.65 11.55 -0.15
CA CYS A 340 -4.54 11.86 0.77
C CYS A 340 -3.18 11.85 0.06
N HIS A 341 -2.87 10.77 -0.65
CA HIS A 341 -1.56 10.57 -1.29
C HIS A 341 -1.48 11.15 -2.71
N GLY A 342 -2.53 11.84 -3.18
CA GLY A 342 -2.53 12.55 -4.47
C GLY A 342 -2.92 14.02 -4.28
N LYS A 343 -4.22 14.30 -4.18
CA LYS A 343 -4.76 15.67 -4.06
C LYS A 343 -4.17 16.42 -2.85
N ALA A 344 -4.00 15.75 -1.72
CA ALA A 344 -3.43 16.29 -0.49
C ALA A 344 -1.95 15.91 -0.27
N ALA A 345 -1.27 15.36 -1.27
CA ALA A 345 0.15 15.02 -1.15
C ALA A 345 0.97 16.29 -0.88
N ASN A 346 2.06 16.12 -0.14
CA ASN A 346 2.97 17.19 0.26
C ASN A 346 2.29 18.31 1.08
N HIS A 347 1.31 17.93 1.89
CA HIS A 347 0.65 18.79 2.87
C HIS A 347 0.64 18.11 4.24
N TRP A 348 0.30 18.88 5.27
CA TRP A 348 0.17 18.41 6.64
C TRP A 348 -1.27 18.02 6.93
N ILE A 349 -1.45 16.79 7.45
CA ILE A 349 -2.66 16.37 8.13
C ILE A 349 -2.35 16.33 9.63
N ARG A 350 -2.85 17.32 10.37
CA ARG A 350 -2.33 17.64 11.72
C ARG A 350 -0.80 17.75 11.71
N GLY A 351 -0.13 17.00 12.59
CA GLY A 351 1.33 16.89 12.70
C GLY A 351 1.96 15.86 11.75
N GLN A 352 1.19 15.20 10.89
CA GLN A 352 1.70 14.17 9.98
C GLN A 352 1.88 14.74 8.57
N TRP A 353 3.08 14.60 8.01
CA TRP A 353 3.35 14.94 6.62
C TRP A 353 2.82 13.85 5.70
N MET A 354 2.04 14.24 4.70
CA MET A 354 1.46 13.30 3.74
C MET A 354 2.34 13.18 2.51
N GLY A 355 3.04 12.04 2.37
CA GLY A 355 3.85 11.77 1.18
C GLY A 355 3.01 11.39 -0.04
N GLU A 356 3.54 11.68 -1.24
CA GLU A 356 3.04 11.14 -2.50
C GLU A 356 3.34 9.62 -2.62
N PRO A 357 2.76 8.87 -3.58
CA PRO A 357 2.88 7.40 -3.61
C PRO A 357 4.29 6.90 -3.93
N LYS A 358 5.11 7.72 -4.58
CA LYS A 358 6.49 7.41 -4.91
C LYS A 358 7.38 7.54 -3.66
N GLY A 359 8.27 6.58 -3.46
CA GLY A 359 9.12 6.45 -2.27
C GLY A 359 8.42 5.88 -1.02
N GLN A 360 7.22 5.31 -1.18
CA GLN A 360 6.41 4.75 -0.07
C GLN A 360 6.34 3.22 -0.08
N TYR A 361 7.04 2.55 -1.00
CA TYR A 361 6.95 1.10 -1.18
C TYR A 361 8.30 0.39 -1.02
N ASP A 362 9.39 1.01 -1.47
CA ASP A 362 10.74 0.43 -1.55
C ASP A 362 11.37 0.03 -0.22
N HIS A 363 10.77 0.45 0.89
CA HIS A 363 11.21 0.17 2.25
C HIS A 363 10.25 -0.74 3.03
N PHE A 364 9.25 -1.36 2.37
CA PHE A 364 8.36 -2.34 2.99
C PHE A 364 8.88 -3.78 2.83
N PRO A 365 8.67 -4.67 3.82
CA PRO A 365 8.07 -4.40 5.14
C PRO A 365 8.91 -3.47 6.03
N THR A 366 8.24 -2.71 6.90
CA THR A 366 8.87 -1.63 7.69
C THR A 366 8.56 -1.73 9.18
N TRP A 367 9.54 -1.40 10.01
CA TRP A 367 9.34 -1.15 11.44
C TRP A 367 8.59 0.16 11.66
N ARG A 368 7.44 0.07 12.33
CA ARG A 368 6.58 1.19 12.73
C ARG A 368 6.93 1.63 14.15
N THR A 369 7.59 2.78 14.31
CA THR A 369 8.01 3.23 15.66
C THR A 369 6.83 3.60 16.56
N SER A 370 5.71 4.05 15.98
CA SER A 370 4.48 4.32 16.75
C SER A 370 3.84 3.08 17.37
N LEU A 371 4.12 1.89 16.84
CA LEU A 371 3.45 0.65 17.22
C LEU A 371 4.42 -0.46 17.66
N LEU A 372 5.73 -0.20 17.58
CA LEU A 372 6.78 -1.15 17.94
C LEU A 372 6.60 -2.51 17.25
N ALA A 373 6.26 -2.49 15.96
CA ALA A 373 5.96 -3.68 15.18
C ALA A 373 6.40 -3.56 13.72
N ILE A 374 6.65 -4.69 13.06
CA ILE A 374 6.90 -4.77 11.62
C ILE A 374 5.57 -4.85 10.90
N TRP A 375 5.38 -3.99 9.90
CA TRP A 375 4.22 -3.99 9.03
C TRP A 375 4.63 -4.27 7.60
N ASP A 376 3.93 -5.21 6.96
CA ASP A 376 3.90 -5.32 5.51
C ASP A 376 2.97 -4.26 4.90
N ILE A 377 3.02 -4.15 3.57
CA ILE A 377 2.28 -3.12 2.84
C ILE A 377 0.76 -3.36 2.89
N ARG A 378 0.30 -4.61 2.99
CA ARG A 378 -1.14 -4.91 3.01
C ARG A 378 -1.75 -4.56 4.35
N GLN A 379 -1.04 -4.82 5.45
CA GLN A 379 -1.40 -4.29 6.76
C GLN A 379 -1.47 -2.74 6.76
N ARG A 380 -0.56 -2.07 6.05
CA ARG A 380 -0.62 -0.61 5.89
C ARG A 380 -1.89 -0.16 5.14
N PHE A 381 -2.32 -0.89 4.10
CA PHE A 381 -3.59 -0.60 3.41
C PHE A 381 -4.81 -0.77 4.31
N GLN A 382 -4.85 -1.84 5.10
CA GLN A 382 -5.92 -2.07 6.08
C GLN A 382 -5.96 -0.95 7.13
N TRP A 383 -4.81 -0.52 7.62
CA TRP A 383 -4.72 0.61 8.54
C TRP A 383 -5.28 1.91 7.96
N CYS A 384 -4.96 2.20 6.69
CA CYS A 384 -5.52 3.35 6.00
C CYS A 384 -7.04 3.32 6.03
N GLN A 385 -7.65 2.16 5.73
CA GLN A 385 -9.10 1.95 5.74
C GLN A 385 -9.72 2.15 7.12
N VAL A 386 -9.08 1.63 8.16
CA VAL A 386 -9.56 1.77 9.54
C VAL A 386 -9.60 3.25 9.97
N ASN A 387 -8.60 4.06 9.62
CA ASN A 387 -8.57 5.49 9.95
C ASN A 387 -9.67 6.30 9.26
N ILE A 388 -10.13 5.87 8.09
CA ILE A 388 -11.23 6.50 7.36
C ILE A 388 -12.59 5.84 7.64
N ARG A 389 -12.65 4.99 8.68
CA ARG A 389 -13.86 4.32 9.15
C ARG A 389 -14.47 3.43 8.04
N ALA A 390 -13.63 2.60 7.42
CA ALA A 390 -14.00 1.59 6.44
C ALA A 390 -13.70 0.18 6.96
N ASP A 391 -14.41 -0.82 6.43
CA ASP A 391 -14.09 -2.23 6.68
C ASP A 391 -12.98 -2.72 5.76
N GLU A 392 -11.94 -3.27 6.39
CA GLU A 392 -10.81 -3.89 5.72
C GLU A 392 -11.12 -5.31 5.23
N LEU A 393 -10.36 -5.75 4.23
CA LEU A 393 -10.43 -7.11 3.70
C LEU A 393 -9.38 -7.99 4.38
N PRO A 394 -9.45 -9.33 4.22
CA PRO A 394 -8.35 -10.18 4.62
C PRO A 394 -7.06 -9.91 3.81
N PRO A 395 -5.86 -10.15 4.36
CA PRO A 395 -4.59 -9.78 3.74
C PRO A 395 -4.34 -10.41 2.36
N ASP A 396 -4.88 -11.59 2.08
CA ASP A 396 -4.78 -12.28 0.79
C ASP A 396 -5.90 -11.93 -0.20
N ALA A 397 -6.74 -10.94 0.12
CA ALA A 397 -7.76 -10.44 -0.80
C ALA A 397 -7.14 -9.95 -2.12
N LYS A 398 -7.83 -10.22 -3.22
CA LYS A 398 -7.35 -9.91 -4.57
C LYS A 398 -7.16 -8.39 -4.78
N GLU A 399 -8.00 -7.59 -4.14
CA GLU A 399 -7.97 -6.14 -4.16
C GLU A 399 -6.66 -5.59 -3.60
N TYR A 400 -6.13 -6.18 -2.52
CA TYR A 400 -4.83 -5.77 -1.98
C TYR A 400 -3.69 -6.16 -2.91
N GLY A 401 -3.75 -7.32 -3.56
CA GLY A 401 -2.77 -7.68 -4.58
C GLY A 401 -2.76 -6.72 -5.76
N ASP A 402 -3.94 -6.35 -6.29
CA ASP A 402 -4.06 -5.38 -7.39
C ASP A 402 -3.55 -3.98 -6.95
N LEU A 403 -3.87 -3.52 -5.72
CA LEU A 403 -3.38 -2.25 -5.16
C LEU A 403 -1.86 -2.22 -4.95
N GLU A 404 -1.31 -3.30 -4.39
CA GLU A 404 0.13 -3.44 -4.16
C GLU A 404 0.90 -3.41 -5.48
N PHE A 405 0.37 -4.08 -6.51
CA PHE A 405 0.98 -4.08 -7.84
C PHE A 405 0.99 -2.69 -8.46
N TYR A 406 -0.12 -1.96 -8.32
CA TYR A 406 -0.20 -0.58 -8.79
C TYR A 406 0.79 0.32 -8.03
N LEU A 407 0.81 0.27 -6.69
CA LEU A 407 1.76 1.06 -5.90
C LEU A 407 3.22 0.73 -6.24
N ALA A 408 3.56 -0.55 -6.36
CA ALA A 408 4.90 -0.98 -6.76
C ALA A 408 5.29 -0.43 -8.15
N SER A 409 4.35 -0.34 -9.10
CA SER A 409 4.60 0.25 -10.43
C SER A 409 4.95 1.74 -10.36
N GLN A 410 4.35 2.47 -9.41
CA GLN A 410 4.67 3.89 -9.18
C GLN A 410 6.07 4.08 -8.55
N ASN A 411 6.65 2.99 -8.04
CA ASN A 411 7.94 2.95 -7.37
C ASN A 411 9.02 2.21 -8.19
N GLU A 412 8.73 1.89 -9.45
CA GLU A 412 9.67 1.17 -10.32
C GLU A 412 10.98 1.96 -10.50
N GLY A 413 12.11 1.25 -10.45
CA GLY A 413 13.46 1.83 -10.50
C GLY A 413 14.02 2.30 -9.16
N LEU A 414 13.19 2.49 -8.12
CA LEU A 414 13.70 2.74 -6.76
C LEU A 414 14.36 1.48 -6.19
N LYS A 415 15.42 1.64 -5.41
CA LYS A 415 16.17 0.52 -4.84
C LYS A 415 15.54 0.08 -3.52
N LEU A 416 15.35 -1.23 -3.35
CA LEU A 416 14.88 -1.76 -2.08
C LEU A 416 15.82 -1.43 -0.92
N SER A 417 15.24 -1.06 0.21
CA SER A 417 15.93 -0.78 1.48
C SER A 417 15.08 -1.27 2.67
N VAL A 418 15.14 -2.57 2.92
CA VAL A 418 14.24 -3.33 3.80
C VAL A 418 15.04 -4.11 4.85
N PRO A 419 14.61 -4.17 6.13
CA PRO A 419 13.41 -3.53 6.68
C PRO A 419 13.55 -2.01 6.72
N GLY A 420 12.52 -1.29 6.29
CA GLY A 420 12.48 0.17 6.47
C GLY A 420 12.25 0.53 7.94
N ILE A 421 12.50 1.77 8.32
CA ILE A 421 12.01 2.34 9.59
C ILE A 421 11.18 3.59 9.36
N ARG A 422 9.93 3.61 9.84
CA ARG A 422 9.02 4.76 9.71
C ARG A 422 8.21 4.95 10.97
N HIS A 423 7.64 6.15 11.14
CA HIS A 423 6.77 6.43 12.29
C HIS A 423 5.46 5.66 12.21
#